data_AF-A0A955PUF3-F1
#
_entry.id   AF-A0A955PUF3-F1
#
_cell.length_a   1.000
_cell.length_b   1.000
_cell.length_c   1.000
_cell.angle_alpha   90.00
_cell.angle_beta   90.00
_cell.angle_gamma   90.00
#
_symmetry.space_group_name_H-M   'P 1'
#
loop_
_entity.id
_entity.type
_entity.pdbx_description
1 polymer ?
#
loop_
_entity_poly.entity_id
_entity_poly.type
_entity_poly.pdbx_seq_one_letter_code
_entity_poly.pdbx_strand_id
1 'polypeptide(L)'
;LNQAEQGRLAEELTEEAIGLGPLTPLLADPAVTDILVNGHQSVYVERYGRLEKTDVQFLDDDHVIRVIERIAAQMGRRVDTASPMVDLRLADGTRV
;
A
#
# COMPACT_ATOMS: atom_id res chain seq x y z
N LEU A 1 -24.43 -11.92 -6.88
CA LEU A 1 -23.55 -10.85 -6.36
C LEU A 1 -24.33 -10.08 -5.30
N ASN A 2 -23.92 -10.18 -4.05
CA ASN A 2 -24.60 -9.56 -2.90
C ASN A 2 -24.30 -8.03 -2.90
N GLN A 3 -25.19 -7.19 -2.36
CA GLN A 3 -24.98 -5.74 -2.31
C GLN A 3 -23.71 -5.36 -1.53
N ALA A 4 -23.34 -6.15 -0.52
CA ALA A 4 -22.08 -5.99 0.21
C ALA A 4 -20.85 -6.27 -0.67
N GLU A 5 -20.95 -7.27 -1.57
CA GLU A 5 -19.89 -7.61 -2.52
C GLU A 5 -19.73 -6.50 -3.57
N GLN A 6 -20.84 -5.93 -4.05
CA GLN A 6 -20.81 -4.81 -4.99
C GLN A 6 -20.29 -3.51 -4.35
N GLY A 7 -20.60 -3.28 -3.07
CA GLY A 7 -20.05 -2.16 -2.30
C GLY A 7 -18.53 -2.27 -2.16
N ARG A 8 -18.03 -3.45 -1.78
CA ARG A 8 -16.59 -3.72 -1.67
C ARG A 8 -15.86 -3.57 -3.01
N LEU A 9 -16.41 -4.13 -4.08
CA LEU A 9 -15.84 -3.99 -5.42
C LEU A 9 -15.84 -2.53 -5.91
N ALA A 10 -16.88 -1.77 -5.56
CA ALA A 10 -16.97 -0.35 -5.88
C ALA A 10 -15.96 0.49 -5.07
N GLU A 11 -15.76 0.19 -3.78
CA GLU A 11 -14.71 0.78 -2.94
C GLU A 11 -13.31 0.44 -3.47
N GLU A 12 -13.03 -0.82 -3.80
CA GLU A 12 -11.77 -1.24 -4.43
C GLU A 12 -11.51 -0.46 -5.74
N LEU A 13 -12.54 -0.25 -6.57
CA LEU A 13 -12.45 0.56 -7.80
C LEU A 13 -12.27 2.07 -7.54
N THR A 14 -12.82 2.60 -6.44
CA THR A 14 -12.65 4.03 -6.10
C THR A 14 -11.32 4.31 -5.41
N GLU A 15 -10.78 3.37 -4.64
CA GLU A 15 -9.43 3.43 -4.09
C GLU A 15 -8.35 3.34 -5.19
N GLU A 16 -8.61 2.58 -6.27
CA GLU A 16 -7.79 2.62 -7.48
C GLU A 16 -7.73 4.01 -8.13
N ALA A 17 -8.80 4.80 -8.03
CA ALA A 17 -8.86 6.15 -8.60
C ALA A 17 -7.98 7.17 -7.84
N ILE A 18 -7.67 6.92 -6.56
CA ILE A 18 -6.76 7.74 -5.74
C ILE A 18 -5.29 7.27 -5.90
N GLY A 19 -5.08 6.08 -6.47
CA GLY A 19 -3.76 5.59 -6.88
C GLY A 19 -2.92 4.93 -5.77
N LEU A 20 -3.48 4.80 -4.57
CA LEU A 20 -2.82 4.13 -3.44
C LEU A 20 -3.37 2.70 -3.23
N GLY A 21 -4.50 2.39 -3.86
CA GLY A 21 -5.07 1.04 -3.93
C GLY A 21 -5.24 0.41 -2.54
N PRO A 22 -4.86 -0.88 -2.37
CA PRO A 22 -5.18 -1.66 -1.17
C PRO A 22 -4.43 -1.19 0.09
N LEU A 23 -3.49 -0.25 -0.04
CA LEU A 23 -2.76 0.36 1.08
C LEU A 23 -3.49 1.55 1.71
N THR A 24 -4.52 2.09 1.05
CA THR A 24 -5.29 3.25 1.53
C THR A 24 -5.71 3.16 3.00
N PRO A 25 -6.31 2.05 3.50
CA PRO A 25 -6.70 1.96 4.91
C PRO A 25 -5.50 1.95 5.88
N LEU A 26 -4.33 1.45 5.45
CA LEU A 26 -3.12 1.44 6.28
C LEU A 26 -2.49 2.83 6.35
N LEU A 27 -2.50 3.57 5.24
CA LEU A 27 -1.98 4.94 5.15
C LEU A 27 -2.86 5.95 5.90
N ALA A 28 -4.16 5.68 6.01
CA ALA A 28 -5.08 6.52 6.79
C ALA A 28 -4.95 6.32 8.31
N ASP A 29 -4.24 5.28 8.74
CA ASP A 29 -4.13 4.92 10.14
C ASP A 29 -2.92 5.59 10.81
N PRO A 30 -3.13 6.55 11.73
CA PRO A 30 -2.03 7.31 12.34
C PRO A 30 -1.16 6.48 13.31
N ALA A 31 -1.57 5.26 13.66
CA ALA A 31 -0.75 4.37 14.46
C ALA A 31 0.25 3.56 13.62
N VAL A 32 0.08 3.51 12.30
CA VAL A 32 1.02 2.88 11.38
C VAL A 32 2.19 3.83 11.16
N THR A 33 3.39 3.37 11.48
CA THR A 33 4.62 4.11 11.18
C THR A 33 5.26 3.62 9.89
N ASP A 34 5.26 2.32 9.66
CA ASP A 34 5.95 1.72 8.51
C ASP A 34 5.02 0.66 7.88
N ILE A 35 5.03 0.58 6.54
CA ILE A 35 4.34 -0.45 5.76
C ILE A 35 5.39 -1.28 5.01
N LEU A 36 5.46 -2.57 5.30
CA LEU A 36 6.39 -3.49 4.67
C LEU A 36 5.63 -4.43 3.74
N VAL A 37 5.95 -4.39 2.44
CA VAL A 37 5.37 -5.27 1.43
C VAL A 37 6.43 -6.21 0.89
N ASN A 38 6.34 -7.49 1.27
CA ASN A 38 7.28 -8.53 0.84
C ASN A 38 6.76 -9.35 -0.36
N GLY A 39 5.49 -9.16 -0.74
CA GLY A 39 4.82 -9.85 -1.83
C GLY A 39 3.31 -9.66 -1.74
N HIS A 40 2.58 -10.12 -2.75
CA HIS A 40 1.15 -9.80 -2.90
C HIS A 40 0.25 -10.26 -1.73
N GLN A 41 0.67 -11.26 -0.95
CA GLN A 41 -0.03 -11.76 0.26
C GLN A 41 0.74 -11.51 1.57
N SER A 42 1.86 -10.79 1.50
CA SER A 42 2.79 -10.61 2.61
C SER A 42 2.98 -9.14 2.91
N VAL A 43 1.96 -8.54 3.51
CA VAL A 43 1.93 -7.13 3.91
C VAL A 43 1.91 -7.02 5.43
N TYR A 44 2.84 -6.25 5.97
CA TYR A 44 3.01 -5.99 7.39
C TYR A 44 3.01 -4.49 7.66
N VAL A 45 2.67 -4.12 8.89
CA VAL A 45 2.78 -2.75 9.38
C VAL A 45 3.50 -2.71 10.71
N GLU A 46 4.26 -1.66 10.96
CA GLU A 46 4.73 -1.35 12.30
C GLU A 46 3.73 -0.43 13.00
N ARG A 47 3.28 -0.85 14.19
CA ARG A 47 2.43 -0.07 15.09
C ARG A 47 3.04 -0.07 16.47
N TYR A 48 3.27 1.11 17.03
CA TYR A 48 3.83 1.26 18.38
C TYR A 48 5.14 0.44 18.60
N GLY A 49 6.00 0.35 17.58
CA GLY A 49 7.24 -0.43 17.62
C GLY A 49 7.06 -1.94 17.52
N ARG A 50 5.88 -2.41 17.08
CA ARG A 50 5.58 -3.84 16.87
C ARG A 50 5.18 -4.10 15.44
N LEU A 51 5.78 -5.12 14.85
CA LEU A 51 5.42 -5.59 13.52
C LEU A 51 4.17 -6.46 13.59
N GLU A 52 3.16 -6.11 12.81
CA GLU A 52 1.86 -6.77 12.73
C GLU A 52 1.56 -7.17 11.28
N LYS A 53 1.04 -8.38 11.08
CA LYS A 53 0.58 -8.81 9.75
C LYS A 53 -0.79 -8.19 9.47
N THR A 54 -0.98 -7.68 8.26
CA THR A 54 -2.25 -7.11 7.82
C THR A 54 -3.08 -8.09 7.00
N ASP A 55 -4.37 -7.80 6.85
CA ASP A 55 -5.26 -8.53 5.94
C ASP A 55 -5.23 -7.98 4.50
N VAL A 56 -4.41 -6.95 4.25
CA VAL A 56 -4.26 -6.34 2.93
C VAL A 56 -3.61 -7.32 1.96
N GLN A 57 -4.22 -7.46 0.79
CA GLN A 57 -3.75 -8.33 -0.28
C GLN A 57 -3.76 -7.58 -1.61
N PHE A 58 -2.72 -7.80 -2.39
CA PHE A 58 -2.66 -7.41 -3.78
C PHE A 58 -3.08 -8.60 -4.65
N LEU A 59 -3.61 -8.29 -5.84
CA LEU A 59 -3.95 -9.29 -6.85
C LEU A 59 -2.79 -10.25 -7.17
N ASP A 60 -1.60 -9.69 -7.44
CA ASP A 60 -0.38 -10.40 -7.80
C ASP A 60 0.86 -9.52 -7.52
N ASP A 61 2.06 -10.08 -7.69
CA ASP A 61 3.31 -9.33 -7.45
C ASP A 61 3.49 -8.17 -8.45
N ASP A 62 2.99 -8.30 -9.68
CA ASP A 62 3.02 -7.20 -10.64
C ASP A 62 2.11 -6.04 -10.18
N HIS A 63 1.00 -6.33 -9.51
CA HIS A 63 0.14 -5.32 -8.91
C HIS A 63 0.83 -4.58 -7.78
N VAL A 64 1.63 -5.26 -6.96
CA VAL A 64 2.49 -4.62 -5.97
C VAL A 64 3.39 -3.59 -6.65
N ILE A 65 4.13 -4.01 -7.67
CA ILE A 65 5.08 -3.14 -8.39
C ILE A 65 4.36 -1.91 -8.94
N ARG A 66 3.23 -2.09 -9.64
CA ARG A 66 2.44 -0.99 -10.21
C ARG A 66 1.96 0.03 -9.17
N VAL A 67 1.55 -0.44 -7.98
CA VAL A 67 1.13 0.43 -6.88
C VAL A 67 2.33 1.19 -6.31
N ILE A 68 3.43 0.50 -6.01
CA ILE A 68 4.64 1.13 -5.46
C ILE A 68 5.24 2.18 -6.41
N GLU A 69 5.33 1.88 -7.71
CA GLU A 69 5.79 2.84 -8.73
C GLU A 69 4.94 4.11 -8.77
N ARG A 70 3.61 3.96 -8.62
CA ARG A 70 2.67 5.08 -8.62
C ARG A 70 2.83 5.95 -7.38
N ILE A 71 2.98 5.34 -6.20
CA ILE A 71 3.22 6.05 -4.94
C ILE A 71 4.54 6.82 -5.03
N ALA A 72 5.61 6.17 -5.50
CA ALA A 72 6.92 6.79 -5.68
C ALA A 72 6.88 7.99 -6.63
N ALA A 73 6.18 7.84 -7.77
CA ALA A 73 5.99 8.92 -8.74
C ALA A 73 5.27 10.13 -8.14
N GLN A 74 4.23 9.92 -7.30
CA GLN A 74 3.55 11.01 -6.60
C GLN A 74 4.46 11.75 -5.61
N MET A 75 5.43 11.05 -5.01
CA MET A 75 6.42 11.65 -4.10
C MET A 75 7.68 12.17 -4.81
N GLY A 76 7.67 12.20 -6.15
CA GLY A 76 8.80 12.68 -6.95
C GLY A 76 10.05 11.80 -6.86
N ARG A 77 9.92 10.55 -6.37
CA ARG A 77 11.01 9.58 -6.27
C ARG A 77 10.96 8.63 -7.47
N ARG A 78 12.12 8.34 -8.06
CA ARG A 78 12.26 7.26 -9.05
C ARG A 78 12.57 5.97 -8.31
N VAL A 79 11.71 4.96 -8.47
CA VAL A 79 12.01 3.58 -8.06
C VAL A 79 13.08 3.03 -9.00
N ASP A 80 14.19 2.55 -8.44
CA ASP A 80 15.17 1.81 -9.23
C ASP A 80 14.70 0.36 -9.35
N THR A 81 14.34 -0.06 -10.56
CA THR A 81 13.90 -1.42 -10.86
C THR A 81 15.04 -2.45 -10.80
N ALA A 82 16.30 -2.05 -10.62
CA ALA A 82 17.44 -2.95 -10.44
C ALA A 82 17.59 -3.46 -8.99
N SER A 83 16.90 -2.85 -8.03
CA SER A 83 16.80 -3.31 -6.64
C SER A 83 15.46 -2.86 -6.09
N PRO A 84 14.44 -3.75 -6.01
CA PRO A 84 13.05 -3.39 -5.71
C PRO A 84 12.80 -3.02 -4.23
N MET A 85 13.79 -2.42 -3.57
CA MET A 85 13.62 -1.81 -2.27
C MET A 85 13.34 -0.33 -2.46
N VAL A 86 12.13 0.09 -2.06
CA VAL A 86 11.69 1.48 -2.17
C VAL A 86 11.36 2.01 -0.79
N ASP A 87 12.26 2.82 -0.23
CA ASP A 87 12.00 3.63 0.97
C ASP A 87 11.20 4.87 0.55
N LEU A 88 9.98 4.98 1.08
CA LEU A 88 8.96 5.93 0.64
C LEU A 88 8.56 6.82 1.81
N ARG A 89 9.13 8.02 1.87
CA ARG A 89 8.72 9.02 2.87
C ARG A 89 7.46 9.74 2.45
N LEU A 90 6.35 9.45 3.13
CA LEU A 90 5.09 10.16 2.98
C LEU A 90 5.24 11.64 3.36
N ALA A 91 4.39 12.49 2.77
CA ALA A 91 4.46 13.95 2.89
C ALA A 91 4.27 14.48 4.32
N ASP A 92 3.83 13.63 5.24
CA ASP A 92 3.67 13.89 6.68
C ASP A 92 4.98 13.76 7.49
N GLY A 93 6.07 13.27 6.88
CA GLY A 93 7.37 13.08 7.53
C GLY A 93 7.57 11.71 8.16
N THR A 94 6.61 10.79 8.00
CA THR A 94 6.68 9.40 8.47
C THR A 94 7.72 8.60 7.64
N ARG A 95 8.48 7.71 8.30
CA ARG A 95 9.54 6.88 7.68
C ARG A 95 8.93 5.53 7.27
N VAL A 96 9.24 5.04 6.07
CA VAL A 96 8.77 3.74 5.53
C VAL A 96 9.88 3.09 4.70
#